data_AF-A0A6N8HBJ5-F1
#
_entry.id   AF-A0A6N8HBJ5-F1
#
_cell.length_a   1.000
_cell.length_b   1.000
_cell.length_c   1.000
_cell.angle_alpha   90.00
_cell.angle_beta   90.00
_cell.angle_gamma   90.00
#
_symmetry.space_group_name_H-M   'P 1'
#
loop_
_entity.id
_entity.type
_entity.pdbx_description
1 polymer ?
#
loop_
_entity_poly.entity_id
_entity_poly.type
_entity_poly.pdbx_seq_one_letter_code
_entity_poly.pdbx_strand_id
1 'polypeptide(L)'
;MDRRHGRPGPDRTRSLGFCGGRILGAAAHPTAGHCSAGGVHFLAKRPLPKALAALFCGFGVAFALLAGAKLAAYIRLFGFTPRRVAAGWFLTVLLVWGVLLLVRVFKPIPAARIGIAVLAVSFVVLGCTDPDRRIAEATLTRWEQGIDPMLDTGVLSACGATQYSGEEKEPLLMSTTTRLVQDGWFIGRSLDDIYKLYNYYRDDQTVYTTQLDATHTLRLTVQGNTCTAAELLTA
;
A
#
# COMPACT_ATOMS: atom_id res chain seq x y z
N MET A 1 -53.68 46.56 -43.90
CA MET A 1 -52.50 47.44 -43.71
C MET A 1 -51.30 46.51 -43.57
N ASP A 2 -50.66 45.99 -44.64
CA ASP A 2 -49.92 46.65 -45.75
C ASP A 2 -48.66 47.37 -45.18
N ARG A 3 -47.37 47.22 -45.59
CA ARG A 3 -46.63 46.58 -46.70
C ARG A 3 -45.13 46.38 -46.38
N ARG A 4 -44.56 45.31 -46.98
CA ARG A 4 -43.32 45.16 -47.80
C ARG A 4 -42.11 46.13 -47.67
N HIS A 5 -40.91 45.55 -47.65
CA HIS A 5 -39.84 45.58 -48.69
C HIS A 5 -38.63 44.76 -48.18
N GLY A 6 -37.79 44.01 -48.91
CA GLY A 6 -37.59 43.71 -50.33
C GLY A 6 -36.28 42.87 -50.44
N ARG A 7 -36.32 41.78 -51.24
CA ARG A 7 -35.23 40.90 -51.74
C ARG A 7 -34.20 41.65 -52.65
N PRO A 8 -33.29 41.03 -53.46
CA PRO A 8 -32.35 39.87 -53.36
C PRO A 8 -30.94 40.15 -54.01
N GLY A 9 -30.04 39.15 -54.08
CA GLY A 9 -29.22 38.90 -55.31
C GLY A 9 -27.68 39.09 -55.28
N PRO A 10 -26.93 38.57 -56.29
CA PRO A 10 -25.74 37.71 -56.11
C PRO A 10 -24.43 38.10 -56.86
N ASP A 11 -23.39 37.27 -56.65
CA ASP A 11 -22.33 36.84 -57.58
C ASP A 11 -21.08 37.71 -57.89
N ARG A 12 -19.86 37.13 -57.71
CA ARG A 12 -18.71 37.24 -58.64
C ARG A 12 -17.43 36.49 -58.20
N THR A 13 -17.21 35.34 -58.83
CA THR A 13 -16.05 34.97 -59.70
C THR A 13 -14.57 35.18 -59.31
N ARG A 14 -13.80 34.08 -59.51
CA ARG A 14 -12.42 33.88 -60.07
C ARG A 14 -11.50 33.10 -59.10
N SER A 15 -11.10 31.85 -59.33
CA SER A 15 -10.38 31.18 -60.45
C SER A 15 -8.87 31.52 -60.53
N LEU A 16 -8.07 30.48 -60.83
CA LEU A 16 -6.59 30.35 -61.00
C LEU A 16 -5.88 29.88 -59.72
N GLY A 17 -5.29 28.69 -59.60
CA GLY A 17 -4.73 27.76 -60.58
C GLY A 17 -3.31 28.18 -60.96
N PHE A 18 -2.26 27.56 -60.39
CA PHE A 18 -0.99 27.36 -61.11
C PHE A 18 -0.08 26.32 -60.44
N CYS A 19 0.35 25.36 -61.26
CA CYS A 19 1.43 24.39 -61.07
C CYS A 19 2.79 25.01 -61.37
N GLY A 20 3.85 24.38 -60.84
CA GLY A 20 5.21 24.47 -61.41
C GLY A 20 6.11 25.49 -60.71
N GLY A 21 7.41 25.28 -60.56
CA GLY A 21 8.23 24.18 -61.04
C GLY A 21 9.69 24.38 -60.61
N ARG A 22 10.32 23.24 -60.31
CA ARG A 22 11.73 22.89 -60.37
C ARG A 22 12.61 23.71 -61.34
N ILE A 23 13.72 24.27 -60.84
CA ILE A 23 15.03 24.56 -61.51
C ILE A 23 15.94 25.15 -60.40
N LEU A 24 17.25 24.94 -60.22
CA LEU A 24 18.43 24.49 -61.00
C LEU A 24 19.52 24.23 -59.91
N GLY A 25 20.30 23.14 -59.86
CA GLY A 25 21.43 22.78 -60.73
C GLY A 25 22.79 23.20 -60.12
N ALA A 26 23.65 22.25 -59.76
CA ALA A 26 25.13 22.31 -59.91
C ALA A 26 25.82 21.11 -59.23
N ALA A 27 26.69 20.44 -59.98
CA ALA A 27 27.45 19.25 -59.62
C ALA A 27 28.84 19.60 -59.06
N ALA A 28 29.35 18.78 -58.13
CA ALA A 28 30.78 18.52 -57.95
C ALA A 28 30.99 17.27 -57.05
N HIS A 29 31.55 16.20 -57.64
CA HIS A 29 32.24 15.10 -56.95
C HIS A 29 33.76 15.38 -57.00
N PRO A 30 34.66 14.59 -56.37
CA PRO A 30 34.59 13.74 -55.16
C PRO A 30 35.82 13.96 -54.22
N THR A 31 35.83 13.41 -52.99
CA THR A 31 36.95 12.62 -52.40
C THR A 31 36.75 12.33 -50.89
N ALA A 32 36.98 11.07 -50.54
CA ALA A 32 37.54 10.50 -49.30
C ALA A 32 37.03 10.98 -47.92
N GLY A 33 36.45 10.05 -47.15
CA GLY A 33 36.18 10.26 -45.73
C GLY A 33 35.44 9.12 -45.05
N HIS A 34 36.08 7.95 -44.96
CA HIS A 34 35.99 6.96 -43.89
C HIS A 34 34.78 6.93 -42.93
N CYS A 35 34.22 5.72 -42.87
CA CYS A 35 33.88 4.98 -41.64
C CYS A 35 32.49 5.12 -41.00
N SER A 36 31.84 3.96 -40.98
CA SER A 36 30.99 3.45 -39.91
C SER A 36 29.66 4.15 -39.62
N ALA A 37 28.63 3.75 -40.38
CA ALA A 37 27.26 3.67 -39.85
C ALA A 37 26.52 2.41 -40.33
N GLY A 38 27.25 1.33 -40.64
CA GLY A 38 26.68 0.05 -41.11
C GLY A 38 26.38 -0.97 -40.00
N GLY A 39 26.55 -0.62 -38.72
CA GLY A 39 26.52 -1.59 -37.61
C GLY A 39 25.21 -1.72 -36.84
N VAL A 40 24.28 -0.75 -36.91
CA VAL A 40 23.11 -0.72 -36.01
C VAL A 40 21.81 -1.27 -36.59
N HIS A 41 21.74 -1.56 -37.89
CA HIS A 41 20.51 -2.08 -38.51
C HIS A 41 20.43 -3.62 -38.59
N PHE A 42 21.49 -4.37 -38.25
CA PHE A 42 21.50 -5.82 -38.39
C PHE A 42 21.07 -6.60 -37.13
N LEU A 43 21.06 -5.96 -35.95
CA LEU A 43 20.48 -6.55 -34.73
C LEU A 43 18.95 -6.34 -34.61
N ALA A 44 18.32 -5.76 -35.63
CA ALA A 44 16.89 -5.45 -35.65
C ALA A 44 15.97 -6.60 -36.12
N LYS A 45 16.52 -7.77 -36.47
CA LYS A 45 15.77 -8.92 -37.05
C LYS A 45 15.62 -10.14 -36.15
N ARG A 46 15.74 -10.01 -34.82
CA ARG A 46 15.37 -11.09 -33.90
C ARG A 46 14.24 -10.64 -32.96
N PRO A 47 13.21 -11.47 -32.69
CA PRO A 47 12.15 -11.18 -31.71
C PRO A 47 12.66 -11.12 -30.24
N LEU A 48 13.99 -11.01 -30.07
CA LEU A 48 14.75 -10.97 -28.84
C LEU A 48 14.24 -9.95 -27.80
N PRO A 49 13.84 -8.71 -28.15
CA PRO A 49 13.44 -7.75 -27.12
C PRO A 49 12.13 -8.16 -26.42
N LYS A 50 11.21 -8.84 -27.12
CA LYS A 50 9.97 -9.35 -26.51
C LYS A 50 10.22 -10.58 -25.64
N ALA A 51 11.06 -11.49 -26.11
CA ALA A 51 11.42 -12.69 -25.34
C ALA A 51 12.19 -12.32 -24.05
N LEU A 52 13.16 -11.40 -24.12
CA LEU A 52 13.88 -10.92 -22.92
C LEU A 52 12.95 -10.16 -21.97
N ALA A 53 12.05 -9.31 -22.50
CA ALA A 53 11.08 -8.61 -21.67
C ALA A 53 10.12 -9.58 -20.97
N ALA A 54 9.64 -10.61 -21.68
CA ALA A 54 8.80 -11.66 -21.10
C ALA A 54 9.56 -12.47 -20.03
N LEU A 55 10.83 -12.83 -20.29
CA LEU A 55 11.66 -13.56 -19.32
C LEU A 55 11.90 -12.73 -18.07
N PHE A 56 12.35 -11.48 -18.21
CA PHE A 56 12.59 -10.57 -17.09
C PHE A 56 11.31 -10.35 -16.26
N CYS A 57 10.19 -10.15 -16.95
CA CYS A 57 8.89 -9.99 -16.31
C CYS A 57 8.43 -11.26 -15.59
N GLY A 58 8.61 -12.42 -16.20
CA GLY A 58 8.35 -13.73 -15.59
C GLY A 58 9.19 -13.98 -14.34
N PHE A 59 10.49 -13.64 -14.36
CA PHE A 59 11.34 -13.68 -13.18
C PHE A 59 10.85 -12.74 -12.07
N GLY A 60 10.38 -11.54 -12.43
CA GLY A 60 9.77 -10.60 -11.47
C GLY A 60 8.52 -11.18 -10.79
N VAL A 61 7.62 -11.81 -11.56
CA VAL A 61 6.42 -12.47 -11.01
C VAL A 61 6.81 -13.66 -10.14
N ALA A 62 7.75 -14.50 -10.58
CA ALA A 62 8.24 -15.64 -9.82
C ALA A 62 8.89 -15.20 -8.49
N PHE A 63 9.68 -14.11 -8.51
CA PHE A 63 10.27 -13.54 -7.31
C PHE A 63 9.21 -12.99 -6.36
N ALA A 64 8.19 -12.29 -6.87
CA ALA A 64 7.07 -11.80 -6.07
C ALA A 64 6.30 -12.96 -5.41
N LEU A 65 6.07 -14.06 -6.12
CA LEU A 65 5.44 -15.27 -5.58
C LEU A 65 6.31 -15.93 -4.50
N LEU A 66 7.61 -16.05 -4.71
CA LEU A 66 8.54 -16.62 -3.73
C LEU A 66 8.63 -15.76 -2.47
N ALA A 67 8.71 -14.43 -2.63
CA ALA A 67 8.68 -13.49 -1.52
C ALA A 67 7.35 -13.57 -0.76
N GLY A 68 6.23 -13.69 -1.49
CA GLY A 68 4.91 -13.91 -0.92
C GLY A 68 4.81 -15.21 -0.14
N ALA A 69 5.34 -16.32 -0.66
CA ALA A 69 5.37 -17.61 0.03
C ALA A 69 6.19 -17.56 1.32
N LYS A 70 7.35 -16.89 1.29
CA LYS A 70 8.18 -16.67 2.48
C LYS A 70 7.44 -15.83 3.52
N LEU A 71 6.78 -14.76 3.09
CA LEU A 71 5.99 -13.90 3.95
C LEU A 71 4.79 -14.65 4.55
N ALA A 72 4.09 -15.47 3.76
CA ALA A 72 2.95 -16.26 4.22
C ALA A 72 3.37 -17.32 5.25
N ALA A 73 4.49 -18.02 5.02
CA ALA A 73 5.06 -18.93 6.00
C ALA A 73 5.43 -18.19 7.30
N TYR A 74 5.99 -16.99 7.18
CA TYR A 74 6.35 -16.16 8.32
C TYR A 74 5.14 -15.68 9.12
N ILE A 75 4.05 -15.30 8.45
CA ILE A 75 2.78 -14.93 9.10
C ILE A 75 2.16 -16.12 9.84
N ARG A 76 2.23 -17.32 9.27
CA ARG A 76 1.73 -18.54 9.93
C ARG A 76 2.52 -18.90 11.20
N LEU A 77 3.83 -18.69 11.18
CA LEU A 77 4.72 -19.03 12.30
C LEU A 77 4.77 -17.97 13.40
N PHE A 78 4.79 -16.68 13.03
CA PHE A 78 5.04 -15.56 13.95
C PHE A 78 3.88 -14.56 14.02
N GLY A 79 2.75 -14.85 13.39
CA GLY A 79 1.58 -13.99 13.38
C GLY A 79 1.59 -12.79 12.46
N PHE A 80 0.50 -12.03 12.50
CA PHE A 80 0.34 -10.86 11.66
C PHE A 80 0.99 -9.64 12.33
N THR A 81 1.65 -8.80 11.54
CA THR A 81 2.14 -7.49 12.01
C THR A 81 1.80 -6.44 10.95
N PRO A 82 1.56 -5.17 11.33
CA PRO A 82 1.15 -4.14 10.37
C PRO A 82 2.18 -3.95 9.25
N ARG A 83 3.48 -4.06 9.60
CA ARG A 83 4.59 -4.02 8.62
C ARG A 83 4.54 -5.17 7.61
N ARG A 84 4.16 -6.39 8.04
CA ARG A 84 4.02 -7.56 7.16
C ARG A 84 2.81 -7.44 6.24
N VAL A 85 1.71 -6.85 6.72
CA VAL A 85 0.52 -6.59 5.88
C VAL A 85 0.82 -5.57 4.79
N ALA A 86 1.51 -4.48 5.11
CA ALA A 86 1.95 -3.50 4.12
C ALA A 86 2.89 -4.13 3.06
N ALA A 87 3.84 -4.96 3.49
CA ALA A 87 4.72 -5.70 2.59
C ALA A 87 3.93 -6.67 1.69
N GLY A 88 2.93 -7.37 2.24
CA GLY A 88 2.04 -8.24 1.48
C GLY A 88 1.26 -7.48 0.41
N TRP A 89 0.69 -6.33 0.76
CA TRP A 89 0.03 -5.46 -0.21
C TRP A 89 0.98 -5.02 -1.32
N PHE A 90 2.19 -4.56 -0.98
CA PHE A 90 3.19 -4.18 -1.98
C PHE A 90 3.56 -5.35 -2.92
N LEU A 91 3.71 -6.56 -2.39
CA LEU A 91 3.94 -7.76 -3.21
C LEU A 91 2.76 -8.05 -4.14
N THR A 92 1.51 -7.88 -3.70
CA THR A 92 0.33 -8.04 -4.58
C THR A 92 0.34 -7.00 -5.70
N VAL A 93 0.70 -5.75 -5.41
CA VAL A 93 0.83 -4.68 -6.39
C VAL A 93 1.91 -5.02 -7.43
N LEU A 94 3.10 -5.44 -6.97
CA LEU A 94 4.18 -5.88 -7.84
C LEU A 94 3.78 -7.06 -8.72
N LEU A 95 3.05 -8.02 -8.15
CA LEU A 95 2.57 -9.18 -8.88
C LEU A 95 1.55 -8.79 -9.97
N VAL A 96 0.59 -7.90 -9.65
CA VAL A 96 -0.37 -7.35 -10.61
C VAL A 96 0.35 -6.62 -11.74
N TRP A 97 1.31 -5.75 -11.41
CA TRP A 97 2.14 -5.07 -12.42
C TRP A 97 2.96 -6.03 -13.27
N GLY A 98 3.58 -7.05 -12.67
CA GLY A 98 4.29 -8.10 -13.38
C GLY A 98 3.39 -8.85 -14.36
N VAL A 99 2.22 -9.32 -13.92
CA VAL A 99 1.27 -10.02 -14.80
C VAL A 99 0.77 -9.10 -15.93
N LEU A 100 0.48 -7.83 -15.65
CA LEU A 100 0.04 -6.87 -16.66
C LEU A 100 1.12 -6.55 -17.69
N LEU A 101 2.37 -6.42 -17.26
CA LEU A 101 3.50 -6.24 -18.16
C LEU A 101 3.73 -7.49 -19.02
N LEU A 102 3.57 -8.68 -18.45
CA LEU A 102 3.66 -9.94 -19.19
C LEU A 102 2.58 -10.03 -20.28
N VAL A 103 1.33 -9.73 -19.92
CA VAL A 103 0.21 -9.68 -20.87
C VAL A 103 0.45 -8.62 -21.95
N ARG A 104 0.99 -7.44 -21.59
CA ARG A 104 1.32 -6.37 -22.53
C ARG A 104 2.39 -6.79 -23.55
N VAL A 105 3.33 -7.66 -23.18
CA VAL A 105 4.33 -8.20 -24.12
C VAL A 105 3.68 -9.08 -25.19
N PHE A 106 2.65 -9.85 -24.83
CA PHE A 106 1.94 -10.74 -25.76
C PHE A 106 0.82 -10.04 -26.55
N LYS A 107 0.11 -9.07 -25.96
CA LYS A 107 -0.93 -8.29 -26.63
C LYS A 107 -0.92 -6.81 -26.23
N PRO A 108 -1.11 -5.89 -27.20
CA PRO A 108 -1.28 -4.47 -26.91
C PRO A 108 -2.68 -4.21 -26.32
N ILE A 109 -2.84 -4.49 -25.03
CA ILE A 109 -4.06 -4.22 -24.24
C ILE A 109 -3.84 -2.90 -23.47
N PRO A 110 -4.89 -2.11 -23.15
CA PRO A 110 -4.81 -1.02 -22.17
C PRO A 110 -4.58 -1.52 -20.73
N ALA A 111 -3.57 -2.36 -20.53
CA ALA A 111 -3.20 -3.02 -19.27
C ALA A 111 -3.00 -2.02 -18.13
N ALA A 112 -2.49 -0.82 -18.43
CA ALA A 112 -2.33 0.25 -17.45
C ALA A 112 -3.67 0.65 -16.78
N ARG A 113 -4.78 0.69 -17.54
CA ARG A 113 -6.08 1.10 -16.99
C ARG A 113 -6.64 0.06 -16.01
N ILE A 114 -6.52 -1.22 -16.38
CA ILE A 114 -6.96 -2.34 -15.54
C ILE A 114 -6.09 -2.40 -14.27
N GLY A 115 -4.77 -2.24 -14.41
CA GLY A 115 -3.86 -2.23 -13.27
C GLY A 115 -4.15 -1.14 -12.26
N ILE A 116 -4.39 0.09 -12.73
CA ILE A 116 -4.74 1.21 -11.85
C ILE A 116 -6.08 0.96 -11.13
N ALA A 117 -7.09 0.43 -11.84
CA ALA A 117 -8.38 0.12 -11.24
C ALA A 117 -8.24 -0.96 -10.14
N VAL A 118 -7.51 -2.05 -10.42
CA VAL A 118 -7.25 -3.11 -9.44
C VAL A 118 -6.47 -2.58 -8.23
N LEU A 119 -5.48 -1.73 -8.47
CA LEU A 119 -4.72 -1.06 -7.41
C LEU A 119 -5.61 -0.21 -6.51
N ALA A 120 -6.44 0.66 -7.11
CA ALA A 120 -7.35 1.53 -6.38
C ALA A 120 -8.35 0.72 -5.54
N VAL A 121 -8.98 -0.30 -6.14
CA VAL A 121 -9.91 -1.19 -5.42
C VAL A 121 -9.18 -1.94 -4.30
N SER A 122 -7.99 -2.48 -4.55
CA SER A 122 -7.22 -3.20 -3.53
C SER A 122 -6.82 -2.30 -2.35
N PHE A 123 -6.47 -1.04 -2.62
CA PHE A 123 -6.11 -0.08 -1.59
C PHE A 123 -7.32 0.34 -0.77
N VAL A 124 -8.46 0.59 -1.41
CA VAL A 124 -9.73 0.88 -0.72
C VAL A 124 -10.14 -0.30 0.15
N VAL A 125 -10.10 -1.54 -0.37
CA VAL A 125 -10.40 -2.73 0.43
C VAL A 125 -9.46 -2.82 1.63
N LEU A 126 -8.15 -2.63 1.44
CA LEU A 126 -7.18 -2.67 2.53
C LEU A 126 -7.47 -1.60 3.60
N GLY A 127 -7.77 -0.37 3.18
CA GLY A 127 -8.15 0.72 4.08
C GLY A 127 -9.46 0.46 4.83
N CYS A 128 -10.47 -0.09 4.14
CA CYS A 128 -11.76 -0.43 4.75
C CYS A 128 -11.72 -1.65 5.67
N THR A 129 -10.71 -2.51 5.56
CA THR A 129 -10.62 -3.73 6.39
C THR A 129 -10.06 -3.52 7.79
N ASP A 130 -9.69 -2.28 8.17
CA ASP A 130 -9.05 -1.95 9.45
C ASP A 130 -8.00 -3.00 9.85
N PRO A 131 -6.90 -3.13 9.07
CA PRO A 131 -5.95 -4.21 9.24
C PRO A 131 -5.41 -4.24 10.67
N ASP A 132 -5.17 -3.08 11.28
CA ASP A 132 -4.70 -2.96 12.66
C ASP A 132 -5.62 -3.65 13.67
N ARG A 133 -6.94 -3.44 13.54
CA ARG A 133 -7.93 -4.07 14.42
C ARG A 133 -7.92 -5.58 14.27
N ARG A 134 -7.86 -6.07 13.03
CA ARG A 134 -7.84 -7.52 12.76
C ARG A 134 -6.55 -8.18 13.25
N ILE A 135 -5.42 -7.48 13.16
CA ILE A 135 -4.14 -7.96 13.65
C ILE A 135 -4.13 -8.02 15.18
N ALA A 136 -4.67 -7.00 15.86
CA ALA A 136 -4.79 -6.97 17.31
C ALA A 136 -5.71 -8.08 17.82
N GLU A 137 -6.90 -8.25 17.23
CA GLU A 137 -7.84 -9.33 17.54
C GLU A 137 -7.20 -10.72 17.33
N ALA A 138 -6.46 -10.93 16.24
CA ALA A 138 -5.78 -12.20 15.94
C ALA A 138 -4.59 -12.51 16.88
N THR A 139 -4.00 -11.48 17.49
CA THR A 139 -2.93 -11.63 18.49
C THR A 139 -3.51 -11.96 19.85
N LEU A 140 -4.55 -11.23 20.27
CA LEU A 140 -5.26 -11.48 21.53
C LEU A 140 -5.85 -12.90 21.56
N THR A 141 -6.56 -13.29 20.50
CA THR A 141 -7.18 -14.63 20.43
C THR A 141 -6.16 -15.77 20.51
N ARG A 142 -4.96 -15.61 19.95
CA ARG A 142 -3.90 -16.62 20.06
C ARG A 142 -3.32 -16.71 21.46
N TRP A 143 -3.17 -15.57 22.12
CA TRP A 143 -2.75 -15.52 23.51
C TRP A 143 -3.82 -16.12 24.44
N GLU A 144 -5.10 -15.77 24.24
CA GLU A 144 -6.25 -16.34 24.96
C GLU A 144 -6.31 -17.88 24.80
N GLN A 145 -5.97 -18.39 23.62
CA GLN A 145 -5.89 -19.83 23.33
C GLN A 145 -4.63 -20.51 23.86
N GLY A 146 -3.70 -19.77 24.48
CA GLY A 146 -2.44 -20.29 25.00
C GLY A 146 -1.46 -20.77 23.92
N ILE A 147 -1.67 -20.38 22.66
CA ILE A 147 -0.75 -20.71 21.56
C ILE A 147 0.58 -19.97 21.77
N ASP A 148 0.48 -18.68 22.15
CA ASP A 148 1.62 -17.83 22.45
C ASP A 148 1.72 -17.65 23.98
N PRO A 149 2.84 -18.06 24.63
CA PRO A 149 2.98 -18.00 26.09
C PRO A 149 3.07 -16.57 26.64
N MET A 150 3.26 -15.58 25.77
CA MET A 150 3.37 -14.18 26.12
C MET A 150 2.68 -13.32 25.06
N LEU A 151 1.88 -12.36 25.53
CA LEU A 151 1.22 -11.38 24.68
C LEU A 151 2.25 -10.48 23.99
N ASP A 152 2.17 -10.35 22.67
CA ASP A 152 3.02 -9.44 21.90
C ASP A 152 2.51 -7.99 22.00
N THR A 153 2.93 -7.31 23.07
CA THR A 153 2.60 -5.91 23.32
C THR A 153 3.19 -4.95 22.27
N GLY A 154 4.25 -5.36 21.58
CA GLY A 154 4.86 -4.58 20.50
C GLY A 154 3.99 -4.53 19.25
N VAL A 155 3.34 -5.65 18.91
CA VAL A 155 2.38 -5.69 17.79
C VAL A 155 1.12 -4.90 18.13
N LEU A 156 0.58 -5.04 19.34
CA LEU A 156 -0.56 -4.23 19.80
C LEU A 156 -0.24 -2.74 19.74
N SER A 157 0.95 -2.35 20.21
CA SER A 157 1.43 -0.96 20.12
C SER A 157 1.53 -0.48 18.67
N ALA A 158 2.09 -1.31 17.77
CA ALA A 158 2.20 -0.97 16.36
C ALA A 158 0.85 -0.86 15.63
N CYS A 159 -0.19 -1.55 16.12
CA CYS A 159 -1.57 -1.42 15.65
C CYS A 159 -2.29 -0.19 16.23
N GLY A 160 -1.65 0.57 17.12
CA GLY A 160 -2.23 1.75 17.76
C GLY A 160 -3.09 1.43 18.98
N ALA A 161 -3.00 0.23 19.57
CA ALA A 161 -3.60 -0.05 20.88
C ALA A 161 -2.74 0.55 22.00
N THR A 162 -2.47 1.85 21.93
CA THR A 162 -1.71 2.63 22.93
C THR A 162 -2.43 3.92 23.26
N GLN A 163 -2.24 4.47 24.44
CA GLN A 163 -2.82 5.76 24.83
C GLN A 163 -2.39 6.98 23.98
N TYR A 164 -1.32 6.87 23.17
CA TYR A 164 -0.88 7.96 22.28
C TYR A 164 -1.52 7.91 20.89
N SER A 165 -2.31 6.89 20.60
CA SER A 165 -3.00 6.81 19.32
C SER A 165 -4.08 7.88 19.25
N GLY A 166 -4.28 8.49 18.09
CA GLY A 166 -5.36 9.48 17.92
C GLY A 166 -6.75 8.90 18.20
N GLU A 167 -7.73 9.78 18.39
CA GLU A 167 -9.13 9.45 18.75
C GLU A 167 -9.74 8.30 17.92
N GLU A 168 -9.35 8.19 16.64
CA GLU A 168 -9.79 7.09 15.75
C GLU A 168 -9.49 5.68 16.30
N LYS A 169 -8.43 5.52 17.09
CA LYS A 169 -7.93 4.22 17.60
C LYS A 169 -8.24 3.99 19.08
N GLU A 170 -8.81 4.96 19.79
CA GLU A 170 -9.35 4.80 21.15
C GLU A 170 -10.32 3.60 21.30
N PRO A 171 -11.26 3.32 20.37
CA PRO A 171 -12.12 2.14 20.50
C PRO A 171 -11.34 0.82 20.44
N LEU A 172 -10.22 0.79 19.71
CA LEU A 172 -9.33 -0.39 19.66
C LEU A 172 -8.58 -0.55 20.98
N LEU A 173 -8.05 0.53 21.53
CA LEU A 173 -7.39 0.56 22.83
C LEU A 173 -8.34 0.09 23.93
N MET A 174 -9.57 0.63 23.96
CA MET A 174 -10.59 0.29 24.94
C MET A 174 -11.00 -1.19 24.87
N SER A 175 -11.29 -1.69 23.66
CA SER A 175 -11.64 -3.10 23.45
C SER A 175 -10.50 -4.04 23.86
N THR A 176 -9.26 -3.68 23.55
CA THR A 176 -8.06 -4.46 23.91
C THR A 176 -7.89 -4.48 25.43
N THR A 177 -7.92 -3.30 26.05
CA THR A 177 -7.73 -3.15 27.50
C THR A 177 -8.80 -3.89 28.29
N THR A 178 -10.06 -3.81 27.87
CA THR A 178 -11.17 -4.51 28.52
C THR A 178 -10.92 -6.02 28.59
N ARG A 179 -10.47 -6.62 27.48
CA ARG A 179 -10.12 -8.05 27.44
C ARG A 179 -8.93 -8.38 28.34
N LEU A 180 -7.88 -7.57 28.30
CA LEU A 180 -6.70 -7.76 29.14
C LEU A 180 -7.01 -7.71 30.64
N VAL A 181 -7.94 -6.84 31.04
CA VAL A 181 -8.43 -6.77 32.43
C VAL A 181 -9.25 -8.02 32.77
N GLN A 182 -10.16 -8.43 31.89
CA GLN A 182 -11.02 -9.61 32.10
C GLN A 182 -10.22 -10.91 32.22
N ASP A 183 -9.21 -11.09 31.37
CA ASP A 183 -8.38 -12.30 31.36
C ASP A 183 -7.23 -12.24 32.39
N GLY A 184 -7.16 -11.15 33.18
CA GLY A 184 -6.19 -11.00 34.26
C GLY A 184 -4.74 -10.86 33.79
N TRP A 185 -4.51 -10.42 32.54
CA TRP A 185 -3.17 -10.31 31.95
C TRP A 185 -2.21 -9.43 32.77
N PHE A 186 -2.76 -8.40 33.44
CA PHE A 186 -1.99 -7.46 34.26
C PHE A 186 -1.44 -8.08 35.56
N ILE A 187 -2.07 -9.13 36.08
CA ILE A 187 -1.73 -9.66 37.40
C ILE A 187 -0.38 -10.38 37.36
N GLY A 188 0.54 -9.98 38.25
CA GLY A 188 1.90 -10.51 38.30
C GLY A 188 2.85 -9.97 37.22
N ARG A 189 2.39 -9.07 36.35
CA ARG A 189 3.25 -8.41 35.36
C ARG A 189 4.02 -7.25 35.97
N SER A 190 5.22 -7.03 35.44
CA SER A 190 6.01 -5.87 35.81
C SER A 190 5.44 -4.59 35.18
N LEU A 191 5.63 -3.48 35.87
CA LEU A 191 5.20 -2.17 35.38
C LEU A 191 5.92 -1.80 34.06
N ASP A 192 7.15 -2.30 33.86
CA ASP A 192 7.92 -2.12 32.63
C ASP A 192 7.28 -2.73 31.39
N ASP A 193 6.61 -3.87 31.54
CA ASP A 193 5.90 -4.50 30.42
C ASP A 193 4.59 -3.76 30.12
N ILE A 194 3.91 -3.26 31.15
CA ILE A 194 2.67 -2.48 31.02
C ILE A 194 2.95 -1.08 30.44
N TYR A 195 4.09 -0.49 30.81
CA TYR A 195 4.54 0.82 30.33
C TYR A 195 4.64 0.90 28.81
N LYS A 196 4.96 -0.20 28.13
CA LYS A 196 5.03 -0.26 26.66
C LYS A 196 3.70 0.07 25.96
N LEU A 197 2.57 -0.22 26.60
CA LEU A 197 1.22 0.00 26.05
C LEU A 197 0.60 1.31 26.55
N TYR A 198 0.77 1.60 27.84
CA TYR A 198 0.03 2.64 28.55
C TYR A 198 0.92 3.71 29.18
N ASN A 199 2.21 3.78 28.79
CA ASN A 199 3.23 4.75 29.21
C ASN A 199 2.85 5.55 30.49
N TYR A 200 2.95 4.84 31.61
CA TYR A 200 2.67 5.38 32.93
C TYR A 200 3.89 6.11 33.47
N TYR A 201 3.69 7.27 34.07
CA TYR A 201 4.81 7.94 34.75
C TYR A 201 5.27 7.10 35.95
N ARG A 202 6.53 6.66 35.93
CA ARG A 202 7.10 5.88 37.02
C ARG A 202 7.34 6.81 38.21
N ASP A 203 6.53 6.64 39.24
CA ASP A 203 6.62 7.30 40.54
C ASP A 203 6.48 6.24 41.63
N ASP A 204 6.84 6.51 42.89
CA ASP A 204 6.77 5.54 44.01
C ASP A 204 5.32 5.29 44.51
N GLN A 205 4.34 5.44 43.62
CA GLN A 205 2.93 5.25 43.90
C GLN A 205 2.53 3.79 43.85
N THR A 206 1.58 3.40 44.70
CA THR A 206 1.00 2.04 44.72
C THR A 206 -0.21 1.91 43.80
N VAL A 207 -0.71 3.02 43.25
CA VAL A 207 -1.88 3.06 42.38
C VAL A 207 -1.59 3.98 41.19
N TYR A 208 -1.76 3.47 39.98
CA TYR A 208 -1.59 4.23 38.73
C TYR A 208 -2.91 4.28 37.96
N THR A 209 -3.23 5.43 37.39
CA THR A 209 -4.45 5.62 36.59
C THR A 209 -4.09 6.20 35.24
N THR A 210 -4.64 5.67 34.15
CA THR A 210 -4.53 6.27 32.81
C THR A 210 -5.90 6.37 32.15
N GLN A 211 -6.14 7.48 31.46
CA GLN A 211 -7.35 7.71 30.67
C GLN A 211 -7.20 6.93 29.35
N LEU A 212 -8.20 6.11 29.02
CA LEU A 212 -8.26 5.35 27.76
C LEU A 212 -9.09 6.06 26.70
N ASP A 213 -10.09 6.81 27.14
CA ASP A 213 -11.08 7.56 26.38
C ASP A 213 -11.67 8.62 27.34
N ALA A 214 -12.52 9.51 26.86
CA ALA A 214 -13.20 10.56 27.64
C ALA A 214 -13.99 10.04 28.85
N THR A 215 -14.33 8.75 28.89
CA THR A 215 -15.22 8.15 29.90
C THR A 215 -14.60 6.97 30.65
N HIS A 216 -13.48 6.42 30.19
CA HIS A 216 -12.91 5.20 30.74
C HIS A 216 -11.48 5.43 31.22
N THR A 217 -11.22 5.07 32.48
CA THR A 217 -9.90 5.16 33.11
C THR A 217 -9.46 3.78 33.58
N LEU A 218 -8.29 3.33 33.17
CA LEU A 218 -7.67 2.11 33.69
C LEU A 218 -6.94 2.43 34.99
N ARG A 219 -7.34 1.78 36.08
CA ARG A 219 -6.67 1.82 37.38
C ARG A 219 -5.89 0.54 37.62
N LEU A 220 -4.61 0.68 37.93
CA LEU A 220 -3.71 -0.41 38.28
C LEU A 220 -3.26 -0.23 39.73
N THR A 221 -3.32 -1.30 40.51
CA THR A 221 -2.71 -1.37 41.84
C THR A 221 -1.44 -2.21 41.74
N VAL A 222 -0.37 -1.70 42.34
CA VAL A 222 0.98 -2.24 42.22
C VAL A 222 1.59 -2.38 43.60
N GLN A 223 2.27 -3.50 43.81
CA GLN A 223 3.11 -3.73 44.98
C GLN A 223 4.57 -3.87 44.51
N GLY A 224 5.41 -2.90 44.85
CA GLY A 224 6.77 -2.82 44.31
C GLY A 224 6.75 -2.55 42.79
N ASN A 225 7.31 -3.46 41.99
CA ASN A 225 7.32 -3.35 40.53
C ASN A 225 6.27 -4.25 39.84
N THR A 226 5.44 -4.96 40.60
CA THR A 226 4.48 -5.94 40.06
C THR A 226 3.03 -5.50 40.28
N CYS A 227 2.22 -5.61 39.25
CA CYS A 227 0.80 -5.29 39.33
C CYS A 227 0.02 -6.42 40.03
N THR A 228 -0.79 -6.03 41.02
CA THR A 228 -1.57 -6.94 41.88
C THR A 228 -3.07 -6.87 41.63
N ALA A 229 -3.57 -5.76 41.08
CA ALA A 229 -4.95 -5.62 40.65
C ALA A 229 -5.04 -4.65 39.46
N ALA A 230 -5.99 -4.88 38.57
CA ALA A 230 -6.30 -4.00 37.45
C ALA A 230 -7.82 -3.90 37.31
N GLU A 231 -8.33 -2.67 37.22
CA GLU A 231 -9.75 -2.38 37.15
C GLU A 231 -10.03 -1.27 36.14
N LEU A 232 -11.13 -1.39 35.42
CA LEU A 232 -11.61 -0.39 34.49
C LEU A 232 -12.65 0.47 35.19
N LEU A 233 -12.33 1.74 35.41
CA LEU A 233 -13.24 2.72 35.99
C LEU A 233 -13.97 3.46 34.87
N THR A 234 -15.29 3.53 34.99
CA THR A 234 -16.13 4.41 34.19
C THR A 234 -16.36 5.69 34.97
N ALA A 235 -16.00 6.84 34.39
CA ALA A 235 -16.25 8.16 34.95
C ALA A 235 -17.74 8.54 34.89
#